data_AF-A0A931UHU5-F1
#
_entry.id   AF-A0A931UHU5-F1
#
_cell.length_a   1.000
_cell.length_b   1.000
_cell.length_c   1.000
_cell.angle_alpha   90.00
_cell.angle_beta   90.00
_cell.angle_gamma   90.00
#
_symmetry.space_group_name_H-M   'P 1'
#
loop_
_entity.id
_entity.type
_entity.pdbx_description
1 polymer ?
#
loop_
_entity_poly.entity_id
_entity_poly.type
_entity_poly.pdbx_seq_one_letter_code
_entity_poly.pdbx_strand_id
1 'polypeptide(L)'
;MGNSKGKTESPELQKLLAYQDEVRAAVKNIAAIEALIEIQQTIVNEANGFESGLPALHVRREDLLAELVTGVANKKELDTLDKEIMVEKERLDDFASRAARTVPDAKQAISGLRRKLEAAVAGFDTLKDKKPTVIADFIHAEAERLGTEYAELTSCLLGKYRELGAYGRLLWEVGYTSVEVLPGGLSIPLFKGLASHRGLAYSHAPSQIMEVLKANVDPDYFREAAKEAKARISALGVEW
;
A
#
# COMPACT_ATOMS: atom_id res chain seq x y z
N MET A 1 23.16 -3.82 -30.04
CA MET A 1 22.08 -2.82 -30.28
C MET A 1 20.74 -3.53 -30.12
N GLY A 2 20.25 -3.64 -28.88
CA GLY A 2 18.95 -4.25 -28.59
C GLY A 2 17.90 -3.14 -28.55
N ASN A 3 17.01 -3.12 -29.54
CA ASN A 3 15.84 -2.25 -29.56
C ASN A 3 15.04 -2.48 -28.28
N SER A 4 14.99 -1.47 -27.40
CA SER A 4 13.99 -1.35 -26.35
C SER A 4 12.62 -1.10 -27.01
N LYS A 5 12.06 -2.11 -27.65
CA LYS A 5 10.62 -2.13 -27.90
C LYS A 5 9.99 -2.04 -26.52
N GLY A 6 9.30 -0.92 -26.26
CA GLY A 6 8.70 -0.63 -24.97
C GLY A 6 8.01 -1.88 -24.45
N LYS A 7 8.53 -2.41 -23.33
CA LYS A 7 7.90 -3.51 -22.61
C LYS A 7 6.50 -3.02 -22.29
N THR A 8 5.54 -3.47 -23.07
CA THR A 8 4.13 -3.29 -22.75
C THR A 8 3.96 -3.95 -21.40
N GLU A 9 3.65 -3.15 -20.39
CA GLU A 9 3.45 -3.63 -19.03
C GLU A 9 2.43 -4.77 -19.07
N SER A 10 2.70 -5.88 -18.35
CA SER A 10 1.78 -7.02 -18.39
C SER A 10 0.39 -6.58 -17.90
N PRO A 11 -0.70 -7.09 -18.49
CA PRO A 11 -2.05 -6.74 -18.07
C PRO A 11 -2.30 -7.04 -16.58
N GLU A 12 -1.62 -8.04 -16.01
CA GLU A 12 -1.67 -8.38 -14.60
C GLU A 12 -0.94 -7.36 -13.73
N LEU A 13 0.19 -6.80 -14.20
CA LEU A 13 0.86 -5.69 -13.52
C LEU A 13 -0.06 -4.46 -13.46
N GLN A 14 -0.73 -4.13 -14.56
CA GLN A 14 -1.67 -3.00 -14.59
C GLN A 14 -2.85 -3.21 -13.64
N LYS A 15 -3.40 -4.43 -13.56
CA LYS A 15 -4.45 -4.77 -12.59
C LYS A 15 -3.97 -4.61 -11.15
N LEU A 16 -2.75 -5.03 -10.83
CA LEU A 16 -2.19 -4.90 -9.48
C LEU A 16 -1.96 -3.43 -9.10
N LEU A 17 -1.43 -2.62 -10.02
CA LEU A 17 -1.25 -1.18 -9.81
C LEU A 17 -2.60 -0.46 -9.63
N ALA A 18 -3.60 -0.78 -10.46
CA ALA A 18 -4.95 -0.23 -10.32
C ALA A 18 -5.58 -0.61 -8.97
N TYR A 19 -5.41 -1.85 -8.51
CA TYR A 19 -5.83 -2.28 -7.18
C TYR A 19 -5.15 -1.47 -6.07
N GLN A 20 -3.83 -1.21 -6.17
CA GLN A 20 -3.12 -0.38 -5.19
C GLN A 20 -3.60 1.09 -5.19
N ASP A 21 -3.94 1.64 -6.36
CA ASP A 21 -4.55 2.97 -6.47
C ASP A 21 -5.94 3.00 -5.81
N GLU A 22 -6.77 1.98 -6.03
CA GLU A 22 -8.08 1.85 -5.39
C GLU A 22 -7.96 1.78 -3.86
N VAL A 23 -7.01 1.00 -3.34
CA VAL A 23 -6.71 0.91 -1.91
C VAL A 23 -6.28 2.27 -1.35
N ARG A 24 -5.36 2.98 -2.02
CA ARG A 24 -4.92 4.32 -1.59
C ARG A 24 -6.06 5.32 -1.60
N ALA A 25 -6.91 5.29 -2.63
CA ALA A 25 -8.09 6.15 -2.72
C ALA A 25 -9.09 5.86 -1.59
N ALA A 26 -9.33 4.58 -1.27
CA ALA A 26 -10.20 4.16 -0.18
C ALA A 26 -9.70 4.65 1.19
N VAL A 27 -8.40 4.48 1.49
CA VAL A 27 -7.78 4.98 2.73
C VAL A 27 -7.90 6.49 2.84
N LYS A 28 -7.62 7.24 1.76
CA LYS A 28 -7.76 8.70 1.73
C LYS A 28 -9.21 9.14 1.97
N ASN A 29 -10.17 8.42 1.39
CA ASN A 29 -11.59 8.72 1.57
C ASN A 29 -12.05 8.47 3.02
N ILE A 30 -11.62 7.38 3.65
CA ILE A 30 -11.88 7.10 5.06
C ILE A 30 -11.36 8.25 5.94
N ALA A 31 -10.08 8.61 5.78
CA ALA A 31 -9.48 9.70 6.55
C ALA A 31 -10.18 11.05 6.34
N ALA A 32 -10.63 11.35 5.10
CA ALA A 32 -11.37 12.57 4.81
C ALA A 32 -12.75 12.60 5.51
N ILE A 33 -13.44 11.46 5.58
CA ILE A 33 -14.73 11.36 6.29
C ILE A 33 -14.52 11.51 7.80
N GLU A 34 -13.49 10.89 8.37
CA GLU A 34 -13.14 11.03 9.79
C GLU A 34 -12.84 12.48 10.16
N ALA A 35 -12.05 13.19 9.36
CA ALA A 35 -11.76 14.61 9.58
C ALA A 35 -13.03 15.48 9.53
N LEU A 36 -13.97 15.18 8.62
CA LEU A 36 -15.26 15.88 8.57
C LEU A 36 -16.11 15.60 9.82
N ILE A 37 -16.09 14.38 10.34
CA ILE A 37 -16.79 14.04 11.60
C ILE A 37 -16.20 14.83 12.76
N GLU A 38 -14.87 14.92 12.84
CA GLU A 38 -14.17 15.68 13.89
C GLU A 38 -14.57 17.16 13.86
N ILE A 39 -14.57 17.79 12.68
CA ILE A 39 -15.01 19.19 12.52
C ILE A 39 -16.43 19.39 13.06
N GLN A 40 -17.37 18.50 12.71
CA GLN A 40 -18.76 18.62 13.20
C GLN A 40 -18.85 18.34 14.71
N GLN A 41 -18.04 17.44 15.23
CA GLN A 41 -17.99 17.15 16.66
C GLN A 41 -17.48 18.35 17.46
N THR A 42 -16.51 19.10 16.94
CA THR A 42 -16.03 20.35 17.51
C THR A 42 -17.17 21.37 17.65
N ILE A 43 -17.99 21.56 16.60
CA ILE A 43 -19.16 22.47 16.66
C ILE A 43 -20.12 22.07 17.79
N VAL A 44 -20.40 20.77 17.93
CA VAL A 44 -21.28 20.27 19.00
C VAL A 44 -20.65 20.44 20.39
N ASN A 45 -19.35 20.21 20.51
CA ASN A 45 -18.63 20.33 21.78
C ASN A 45 -18.50 21.79 22.23
N GLU A 46 -18.19 22.71 21.31
CA GLU A 46 -18.19 24.15 21.57
C GLU A 46 -19.57 24.64 22.03
N ALA A 47 -20.64 24.10 21.42
CA ALA A 47 -22.00 24.44 21.82
C ALA A 47 -22.35 23.94 23.24
N ASN A 48 -21.89 22.74 23.62
CA ASN A 48 -22.15 22.15 24.93
C ASN A 48 -21.24 22.71 26.04
N GLY A 49 -20.06 23.20 25.69
CA GLY A 49 -19.04 23.71 26.63
C GLY A 49 -19.19 25.19 26.97
N PHE A 50 -20.25 25.86 26.52
CA PHE A 50 -20.47 27.26 26.84
C PHE A 50 -20.94 27.42 28.29
N GLU A 51 -20.09 28.05 29.10
CA GLU A 51 -20.40 28.44 30.48
C GLU A 51 -20.80 29.92 30.52
N SER A 52 -21.97 30.19 31.09
CA SER A 52 -22.44 31.56 31.30
C SER A 52 -21.95 32.09 32.64
N GLY A 53 -21.43 33.33 32.65
CA GLY A 53 -21.10 34.04 33.90
C GLY A 53 -22.32 34.56 34.66
N LEU A 54 -23.51 34.45 34.06
CA LEU A 54 -24.74 35.03 34.56
C LEU A 54 -25.12 34.59 36.00
N PRO A 55 -24.98 33.32 36.41
CA PRO A 55 -25.24 32.92 37.79
C PRO A 55 -24.36 33.64 38.80
N ALA A 56 -23.06 33.81 38.52
CA ALA A 56 -22.14 34.52 39.39
C ALA A 56 -22.46 36.02 39.48
N LEU A 57 -22.85 36.63 38.35
CA LEU A 57 -23.30 38.03 38.34
C LEU A 57 -24.59 38.23 39.14
N HIS A 58 -25.52 37.27 39.10
CA HIS A 58 -26.74 37.32 39.91
C HIS A 58 -26.45 37.23 41.41
N VAL A 59 -25.56 36.32 41.84
CA VAL A 59 -25.11 36.25 43.24
C VAL A 59 -24.49 37.59 43.66
N ARG A 60 -23.59 38.14 42.86
CA ARG A 60 -22.96 39.44 43.15
C ARG A 60 -23.98 40.57 43.24
N ARG A 61 -25.07 40.51 42.46
CA ARG A 61 -26.15 41.50 42.50
C ARG A 61 -26.96 41.39 43.78
N GLU A 62 -27.24 40.17 44.23
CA GLU A 62 -27.93 39.93 45.52
C GLU A 62 -27.12 40.49 46.68
N ASP A 63 -25.80 40.24 46.70
CA ASP A 63 -24.89 40.77 47.72
C ASP A 63 -24.87 42.31 47.71
N LEU A 64 -24.77 42.91 46.52
CA LEU A 64 -24.69 44.37 46.38
C LEU A 64 -26.00 45.08 46.77
N LEU A 65 -27.15 44.43 46.55
CA LEU A 65 -28.44 44.90 47.05
C LEU A 65 -28.50 44.88 48.58
N ALA A 66 -27.95 43.85 49.22
CA ALA A 66 -27.85 43.77 50.68
C ALA A 66 -26.93 44.88 51.24
N GLU A 67 -25.77 45.10 50.61
CA GLU A 67 -24.82 46.16 51.01
C GLU A 67 -25.42 47.57 50.87
N LEU A 68 -26.25 47.79 49.85
CA LEU A 68 -26.93 49.07 49.62
C LEU A 68 -27.96 49.38 50.72
N VAL A 69 -28.62 48.35 51.28
CA VAL A 69 -29.50 48.50 52.46
C VAL A 69 -28.70 48.85 53.71
N THR A 70 -27.49 48.31 53.87
CA THR A 70 -26.59 48.64 54.99
C THR A 70 -25.83 49.95 54.82
N GLY A 71 -25.96 50.64 53.68
CA GLY A 71 -25.29 51.91 53.38
C GLY A 71 -23.81 51.79 53.04
N VAL A 72 -23.32 50.57 52.74
CA VAL A 72 -21.91 50.29 52.40
C VAL A 72 -21.65 50.49 50.90
N ALA A 73 -22.58 50.03 50.05
CA ALA A 73 -22.52 50.17 48.60
C ALA A 73 -23.33 51.37 48.10
N ASN A 74 -23.00 51.85 46.90
CA ASN A 74 -23.73 52.95 46.25
C ASN A 74 -24.51 52.48 45.01
N LYS A 75 -25.55 53.24 44.64
CA LYS A 75 -26.42 52.92 43.51
C LYS A 75 -25.69 52.82 42.16
N LYS A 76 -24.56 53.52 41.99
CA LYS A 76 -23.80 53.52 40.74
C LYS A 76 -23.10 52.18 40.47
N GLU A 77 -22.68 51.48 41.51
CA GLU A 77 -22.12 50.12 41.39
C GLU A 77 -23.18 49.12 40.96
N LEU A 78 -24.39 49.22 41.53
CA LEU A 78 -25.55 48.42 41.11
C LEU A 78 -25.92 48.66 39.64
N ASP A 79 -26.00 49.93 39.23
CA ASP A 79 -26.31 50.30 37.84
C ASP A 79 -25.23 49.79 36.85
N THR A 80 -23.98 49.68 37.29
CA THR A 80 -22.88 49.10 36.48
C THR A 80 -23.06 47.59 36.35
N LEU A 81 -23.32 46.90 37.45
CA LEU A 81 -23.52 45.46 37.46
C LEU A 81 -24.77 45.04 36.67
N ASP A 82 -25.85 45.82 36.74
CA ASP A 82 -27.06 45.58 35.96
C ASP A 82 -26.80 45.67 34.44
N LYS A 83 -25.88 46.56 34.01
CA LYS A 83 -25.43 46.61 32.61
C LYS A 83 -24.59 45.40 32.24
N GLU A 84 -23.67 44.95 33.10
CA GLU A 84 -22.89 43.73 32.87
C GLU A 84 -23.80 42.50 32.73
N ILE A 85 -24.83 42.38 33.59
CA ILE A 85 -25.86 41.33 33.50
C ILE A 85 -26.63 41.39 32.19
N MET A 86 -27.01 42.59 31.73
CA MET A 86 -27.72 42.77 30.46
C MET A 86 -26.86 42.33 29.28
N VAL A 87 -25.58 42.73 29.25
CA VAL A 87 -24.62 42.32 28.21
C VAL A 87 -24.41 40.80 28.19
N GLU A 88 -24.26 40.17 29.36
CA GLU A 88 -24.07 38.72 29.43
C GLU A 88 -25.35 37.95 29.04
N LYS A 89 -26.55 38.49 29.34
CA LYS A 89 -27.83 37.94 28.83
C LYS A 89 -27.91 38.00 27.32
N GLU A 90 -27.62 39.15 26.71
CA GLU A 90 -27.61 39.30 25.26
C GLU A 90 -26.62 38.31 24.62
N ARG A 91 -25.42 38.17 25.19
CA ARG A 91 -24.43 37.19 24.73
C ARG A 91 -24.95 35.74 24.83
N LEU A 92 -25.60 35.39 25.94
CA LEU A 92 -26.20 34.06 26.14
C LEU A 92 -27.31 33.79 25.12
N ASP A 93 -28.20 34.76 24.88
CA ASP A 93 -29.31 34.63 23.93
C ASP A 93 -28.81 34.52 22.48
N ASP A 94 -27.79 35.31 22.11
CA ASP A 94 -27.12 35.22 20.82
C ASP A 94 -26.46 33.85 20.61
N PHE A 95 -25.76 33.37 21.64
CA PHE A 95 -25.14 32.05 21.62
C PHE A 95 -26.19 30.93 21.51
N ALA A 96 -27.23 30.97 22.33
CA ALA A 96 -28.31 29.98 22.33
C ALA A 96 -29.02 29.95 20.97
N SER A 97 -29.27 31.12 20.37
CA SER A 97 -29.87 31.24 19.03
C SER A 97 -28.99 30.65 17.94
N ARG A 98 -27.67 30.84 18.00
CA ARG A 98 -26.73 30.23 17.05
C ARG A 98 -26.64 28.73 17.25
N ALA A 99 -26.46 28.27 18.48
CA ALA A 99 -26.37 26.85 18.83
C ALA A 99 -27.65 26.08 18.45
N ALA A 100 -28.83 26.67 18.67
CA ALA A 100 -30.12 26.08 18.29
C ALA A 100 -30.24 25.86 16.77
N ARG A 101 -29.54 26.66 15.95
CA ARG A 101 -29.51 26.50 14.49
C ARG A 101 -28.44 25.52 14.03
N THR A 102 -27.23 25.58 14.58
CA THR A 102 -26.09 24.83 14.05
C THR A 102 -25.95 23.41 14.62
N VAL A 103 -26.30 23.20 15.89
CA VAL A 103 -26.12 21.91 16.56
C VAL A 103 -26.99 20.79 15.96
N PRO A 104 -28.28 21.01 15.63
CA PRO A 104 -29.10 19.97 15.01
C PRO A 104 -28.52 19.50 13.68
N ASP A 105 -28.13 20.45 12.82
CA ASP A 105 -27.53 20.17 11.52
C ASP A 105 -26.20 19.42 11.67
N ALA A 106 -25.34 19.85 12.60
CA ALA A 106 -24.07 19.18 12.88
C ALA A 106 -24.28 17.73 13.37
N LYS A 107 -25.23 17.50 14.29
CA LYS A 107 -25.57 16.15 14.77
C LYS A 107 -26.12 15.26 13.65
N GLN A 108 -26.98 15.80 12.79
CA GLN A 108 -27.51 15.07 11.65
C GLN A 108 -26.41 14.76 10.62
N ALA A 109 -25.50 15.71 10.36
CA ALA A 109 -24.33 15.52 9.50
C ALA A 109 -23.42 14.42 10.06
N ILE A 110 -23.11 14.41 11.36
CA ILE A 110 -22.33 13.35 12.01
C ILE A 110 -22.99 11.98 11.77
N SER A 111 -24.30 11.85 11.97
CA SER A 111 -25.01 10.58 11.74
C SER A 111 -24.91 10.14 10.27
N GLY A 112 -25.05 11.06 9.32
CA GLY A 112 -24.88 10.78 7.89
C GLY A 112 -23.45 10.37 7.54
N LEU A 113 -22.45 11.09 8.06
CA LEU A 113 -21.03 10.82 7.84
C LEU A 113 -20.61 9.48 8.44
N ARG A 114 -21.11 9.09 9.62
CA ARG A 114 -20.84 7.78 10.22
C ARG A 114 -21.34 6.63 9.36
N ARG A 115 -22.55 6.73 8.80
CA ARG A 115 -23.06 5.72 7.84
C ARG A 115 -22.20 5.64 6.58
N LYS A 116 -21.72 6.78 6.08
CA LYS A 116 -20.78 6.81 4.94
C LYS A 116 -19.41 6.20 5.30
N LEU A 117 -18.92 6.44 6.52
CA LEU A 117 -17.69 5.86 7.03
C LEU A 117 -17.81 4.33 7.11
N GLU A 118 -18.88 3.81 7.70
CA GLU A 118 -19.16 2.37 7.77
C GLU A 118 -19.17 1.72 6.38
N ALA A 119 -19.84 2.36 5.41
CA ALA A 119 -19.86 1.88 4.03
C ALA A 119 -18.46 1.93 3.37
N ALA A 120 -17.68 2.98 3.61
CA ALA A 120 -16.33 3.11 3.08
C ALA A 120 -15.37 2.08 3.68
N VAL A 121 -15.47 1.81 4.98
CA VAL A 121 -14.70 0.77 5.69
C VAL A 121 -15.06 -0.62 5.15
N ALA A 122 -16.35 -0.94 5.01
CA ALA A 122 -16.78 -2.20 4.42
C ALA A 122 -16.28 -2.38 2.97
N GLY A 123 -16.26 -1.30 2.19
CA GLY A 123 -15.66 -1.29 0.85
C GLY A 123 -14.15 -1.56 0.87
N PHE A 124 -13.43 -0.95 1.81
CA PHE A 124 -12.01 -1.19 2.02
C PHE A 124 -11.71 -2.63 2.46
N ASP A 125 -12.51 -3.21 3.35
CA ASP A 125 -12.37 -4.60 3.78
C ASP A 125 -12.56 -5.57 2.59
N THR A 126 -13.54 -5.27 1.72
CA THR A 126 -13.73 -6.04 0.48
C THR A 126 -12.52 -5.95 -0.45
N LEU A 127 -11.84 -4.80 -0.52
CA LEU A 127 -10.58 -4.66 -1.28
C LEU A 127 -9.47 -5.50 -0.63
N LYS A 128 -9.36 -5.50 0.69
CA LYS A 128 -8.36 -6.28 1.43
C LYS A 128 -8.48 -7.78 1.14
N ASP A 129 -9.70 -8.29 1.04
CA ASP A 129 -9.98 -9.69 0.69
C ASP A 129 -9.56 -10.05 -0.75
N LYS A 130 -9.51 -9.06 -1.66
CA LYS A 130 -9.00 -9.25 -3.03
C LYS A 130 -7.48 -9.28 -3.11
N LYS A 131 -6.76 -8.71 -2.13
CA LYS A 131 -5.28 -8.62 -2.14
C LYS A 131 -4.57 -9.93 -2.49
N PRO A 132 -4.87 -11.07 -1.84
CA PRO A 132 -4.14 -12.32 -2.10
C PRO A 132 -4.32 -12.80 -3.53
N THR A 133 -5.54 -12.67 -4.07
CA THR A 133 -5.88 -13.11 -5.43
C THR A 133 -5.16 -12.27 -6.48
N VAL A 134 -5.20 -10.94 -6.37
CA VAL A 134 -4.55 -10.04 -7.34
C VAL A 134 -3.04 -10.23 -7.34
N ILE A 135 -2.42 -10.42 -6.16
CA ILE A 135 -0.99 -10.71 -6.05
C ILE A 135 -0.66 -12.09 -6.65
N ALA A 136 -1.49 -13.11 -6.38
CA ALA A 136 -1.28 -14.45 -6.91
C ALA A 136 -1.36 -14.48 -8.44
N ASP A 137 -2.35 -13.81 -9.03
CA ASP A 137 -2.51 -13.70 -10.48
C ASP A 137 -1.28 -13.06 -11.13
N PHE A 138 -0.76 -11.99 -10.54
CA PHE A 138 0.46 -11.33 -11.03
C PHE A 138 1.70 -12.23 -10.93
N ILE A 139 1.92 -12.89 -9.78
CA ILE A 139 3.06 -13.81 -9.60
C ILE A 139 2.96 -14.97 -10.59
N HIS A 140 1.76 -15.49 -10.82
CA HIS A 140 1.54 -16.58 -11.77
C HIS A 140 1.88 -16.17 -13.21
N ALA A 141 1.41 -15.00 -13.65
CA ALA A 141 1.75 -14.49 -14.98
C ALA A 141 3.25 -14.26 -15.16
N GLU A 142 3.95 -13.75 -14.14
CA GLU A 142 5.41 -13.58 -14.20
C GLU A 142 6.14 -14.93 -14.24
N ALA A 143 5.62 -15.96 -13.55
CA ALA A 143 6.14 -17.32 -13.64
C ALA A 143 5.92 -17.94 -15.02
N GLU A 144 4.75 -17.76 -15.64
CA GLU A 144 4.48 -18.21 -17.01
C GLU A 144 5.38 -17.52 -18.04
N ARG A 145 5.59 -16.21 -17.88
CA ARG A 145 6.50 -15.42 -18.72
C ARG A 145 7.93 -15.97 -18.64
N LEU A 146 8.44 -16.20 -17.43
CA LEU A 146 9.77 -16.78 -17.21
C LEU A 146 9.86 -18.21 -17.72
N GLY A 147 8.81 -19.02 -17.56
CA GLY A 147 8.73 -20.38 -18.09
C GLY A 147 8.81 -20.41 -19.61
N THR A 148 8.15 -19.46 -20.29
CA THR A 148 8.20 -19.29 -21.75
C THR A 148 9.61 -18.93 -22.21
N GLU A 149 10.23 -17.94 -21.56
CA GLU A 149 11.62 -17.53 -21.81
C GLU A 149 12.60 -18.70 -21.63
N TYR A 150 12.42 -19.49 -20.56
CA TYR A 150 13.20 -20.69 -20.31
C TYR A 150 13.03 -21.75 -21.42
N ALA A 151 11.80 -21.99 -21.89
CA ALA A 151 11.52 -22.95 -22.95
C ALA A 151 12.15 -22.53 -24.29
N GLU A 152 12.11 -21.23 -24.61
CA GLU A 152 12.77 -20.66 -25.79
C GLU A 152 14.29 -20.84 -25.73
N LEU A 153 14.90 -20.50 -24.60
CA LEU A 153 16.35 -20.67 -24.39
C LEU A 153 16.76 -22.15 -24.46
N THR A 154 15.96 -23.04 -23.89
CA THR A 154 16.18 -24.50 -23.96
C THR A 154 16.10 -25.01 -25.40
N SER A 155 15.16 -24.48 -26.18
CA SER A 155 15.03 -24.82 -27.61
C SER A 155 16.23 -24.35 -28.42
N CYS A 156 16.73 -23.13 -28.16
CA CYS A 156 17.97 -22.61 -28.73
C CYS A 156 19.17 -23.48 -28.38
N LEU A 157 19.29 -23.88 -27.10
CA LEU A 157 20.35 -24.78 -26.63
C LEU A 157 20.29 -26.13 -27.35
N LEU A 158 19.10 -26.71 -27.51
CA LEU A 158 18.90 -27.95 -28.25
C LEU A 158 19.29 -27.82 -29.72
N GLY A 159 18.99 -26.69 -30.35
CA GLY A 159 19.46 -26.38 -31.71
C GLY A 159 20.99 -26.42 -31.81
N LYS A 160 21.68 -25.73 -30.89
CA LYS A 160 23.15 -25.73 -30.82
C LYS A 160 23.72 -27.11 -30.51
N TYR A 161 23.05 -27.88 -29.65
CA TYR A 161 23.41 -29.25 -29.37
C TYR A 161 23.42 -30.12 -30.63
N ARG A 162 22.37 -30.02 -31.46
CA ARG A 162 22.25 -30.75 -32.73
C ARG A 162 23.34 -30.34 -33.71
N GLU A 163 23.61 -29.04 -33.85
CA GLU A 163 24.71 -28.54 -34.70
C GLU A 163 26.05 -29.14 -34.27
N LEU A 164 26.35 -29.13 -32.97
CA LEU A 164 27.59 -29.68 -32.44
C LEU A 164 27.71 -31.19 -32.61
N GLY A 165 26.62 -31.93 -32.41
CA GLY A 165 26.58 -33.37 -32.71
C GLY A 165 26.83 -33.66 -34.19
N ALA A 166 26.29 -32.84 -35.10
CA ALA A 166 26.55 -32.96 -36.53
C ALA A 166 28.04 -32.72 -36.86
N TYR A 167 28.65 -31.66 -36.33
CA TYR A 167 30.08 -31.41 -36.49
C TYR A 167 30.95 -32.52 -35.88
N GLY A 168 30.57 -33.05 -34.72
CA GLY A 168 31.22 -34.19 -34.10
C GLY A 168 31.25 -35.42 -35.01
N ARG A 169 30.11 -35.71 -35.64
CA ARG A 169 29.99 -36.79 -36.62
C ARG A 169 30.84 -36.55 -37.86
N LEU A 170 30.82 -35.34 -38.41
CA LEU A 170 31.67 -34.98 -39.55
C LEU A 170 33.17 -35.10 -39.22
N LEU A 171 33.58 -34.68 -38.01
CA LEU A 171 34.96 -34.82 -37.55
C LEU A 171 35.38 -36.29 -37.43
N TRP A 172 34.47 -37.15 -36.94
CA TRP A 172 34.70 -38.60 -36.89
C TRP A 172 34.88 -39.19 -38.28
N GLU A 173 34.08 -38.78 -39.27
CA GLU A 173 34.19 -39.21 -40.67
C GLU A 173 35.55 -38.83 -41.29
N VAL A 174 36.17 -37.73 -40.86
CA VAL A 174 37.52 -37.31 -41.32
C VAL A 174 38.66 -37.75 -40.40
N GLY A 175 38.41 -38.71 -39.48
CA GLY A 175 39.44 -39.36 -38.67
C GLY A 175 39.78 -38.67 -37.34
N TYR A 176 39.00 -37.68 -36.90
CA TYR A 176 39.17 -37.00 -35.61
C TYR A 176 38.13 -37.44 -34.57
N THR A 177 38.54 -37.64 -33.32
CA THR A 177 37.65 -38.01 -32.21
C THR A 177 37.57 -36.85 -31.21
N SER A 178 36.62 -35.93 -31.37
CA SER A 178 36.63 -34.69 -30.55
C SER A 178 35.29 -34.25 -29.96
N VAL A 179 34.14 -34.82 -30.37
CA VAL A 179 32.85 -34.48 -29.75
C VAL A 179 32.08 -35.76 -29.42
N GLU A 180 31.99 -36.05 -28.14
CA GLU A 180 31.25 -37.20 -27.61
C GLU A 180 29.89 -36.71 -27.09
N VAL A 181 28.82 -37.13 -27.77
CA VAL A 181 27.43 -36.84 -27.41
C VAL A 181 26.90 -38.08 -26.68
N LEU A 182 26.83 -38.02 -25.35
CA LEU A 182 26.37 -39.15 -24.54
C LEU A 182 24.84 -39.31 -24.64
N PRO A 183 24.32 -40.49 -25.03
CA PRO A 183 22.89 -40.74 -25.07
C PRO A 183 22.31 -40.89 -23.65
N GLY A 184 21.22 -40.18 -23.35
CA GLY A 184 20.45 -40.30 -22.10
C GLY A 184 20.22 -38.96 -21.40
N GLY A 185 19.11 -38.29 -21.72
CA GLY A 185 18.72 -37.00 -21.13
C GLY A 185 19.25 -35.78 -21.87
N LEU A 186 18.83 -34.59 -21.43
CA LEU A 186 19.46 -33.33 -21.83
C LEU A 186 20.89 -33.42 -21.26
N SER A 187 21.86 -33.75 -22.10
CA SER A 187 23.29 -33.79 -21.79
C SER A 187 23.92 -32.69 -22.63
N ILE A 188 24.67 -31.75 -22.06
CA ILE A 188 25.38 -30.72 -22.86
C ILE A 188 26.65 -31.39 -23.44
N PRO A 189 27.10 -31.07 -24.67
CA PRO A 189 28.18 -31.81 -25.32
C PRO A 189 29.48 -31.59 -24.56
N LEU A 190 30.26 -32.66 -24.39
CA LEU A 190 31.59 -32.56 -23.83
C LEU A 190 32.59 -32.18 -24.93
N PHE A 191 33.10 -30.95 -24.86
CA PHE A 191 34.12 -30.46 -25.78
C PHE A 191 35.52 -30.98 -25.37
N LYS A 192 35.82 -32.24 -25.68
CA LYS A 192 37.15 -32.81 -25.44
C LYS A 192 38.09 -32.43 -26.60
N GLY A 193 39.14 -31.65 -26.29
CA GLY A 193 40.20 -31.34 -27.26
C GLY A 193 40.03 -30.05 -28.06
N LEU A 194 38.96 -29.26 -27.83
CA LEU A 194 38.88 -27.89 -28.38
C LEU A 194 39.72 -26.94 -27.53
N ALA A 195 40.75 -26.33 -28.12
CA ALA A 195 41.69 -25.47 -27.42
C ALA A 195 41.02 -24.27 -26.70
N SER A 196 39.96 -23.71 -27.29
CA SER A 196 39.20 -22.58 -26.74
C SER A 196 38.22 -22.94 -25.60
N HIS A 197 37.99 -24.22 -25.34
CA HIS A 197 37.00 -24.69 -24.36
C HIS A 197 37.61 -25.57 -23.26
N ARG A 198 38.94 -25.58 -23.13
CA ARG A 198 39.64 -26.21 -21.99
C ARG A 198 39.15 -25.61 -20.67
N GLY A 199 38.68 -26.45 -19.77
CA GLY A 199 38.24 -26.05 -18.41
C GLY A 199 36.74 -25.98 -18.21
N LEU A 200 35.93 -25.98 -19.29
CA LEU A 200 34.48 -25.99 -19.16
C LEU A 200 33.89 -27.39 -18.91
N ALA A 201 34.68 -28.47 -18.95
CA ALA A 201 34.19 -29.86 -19.02
C ALA A 201 33.23 -30.33 -17.91
N TYR A 202 33.09 -29.60 -16.79
CA TYR A 202 32.30 -30.02 -15.62
C TYR A 202 30.93 -29.33 -15.46
N SER A 203 30.53 -28.40 -16.34
CA SER A 203 29.26 -27.66 -16.24
C SER A 203 28.12 -28.22 -17.10
N HIS A 204 28.22 -29.47 -17.57
CA HIS A 204 27.51 -29.95 -18.77
C HIS A 204 26.45 -31.03 -18.57
N ALA A 205 26.05 -31.34 -17.34
CA ALA A 205 24.96 -32.26 -17.10
C ALA A 205 23.76 -31.50 -16.49
N PRO A 206 22.65 -31.34 -17.23
CA PRO A 206 21.37 -30.86 -16.70
C PRO A 206 20.87 -31.63 -15.48
N SER A 207 21.11 -32.94 -15.38
CA SER A 207 20.90 -33.72 -14.15
C SER A 207 21.83 -33.29 -13.00
N GLN A 208 22.99 -32.71 -13.32
CA GLN A 208 23.91 -32.08 -12.38
C GLN A 208 23.66 -30.59 -12.17
N ILE A 209 22.70 -29.91 -12.83
CA ILE A 209 22.27 -28.58 -12.37
C ILE A 209 21.73 -28.73 -10.95
N MET A 210 20.97 -29.82 -10.69
CA MET A 210 20.53 -30.15 -9.33
C MET A 210 21.67 -30.62 -8.41
N GLU A 211 22.75 -31.22 -8.91
CA GLU A 211 23.92 -31.56 -8.08
C GLU A 211 24.82 -30.35 -7.81
N VAL A 212 25.00 -29.44 -8.77
CA VAL A 212 25.70 -28.15 -8.62
C VAL A 212 24.90 -27.22 -7.72
N LEU A 213 23.56 -27.23 -7.83
CA LEU A 213 22.69 -26.61 -6.86
C LEU A 213 22.90 -27.31 -5.51
N LYS A 214 22.63 -28.61 -5.33
CA LYS A 214 22.83 -29.32 -4.05
C LYS A 214 24.23 -29.19 -3.42
N ALA A 215 25.29 -29.04 -4.22
CA ALA A 215 26.68 -28.92 -3.75
C ALA A 215 27.09 -27.47 -3.45
N ASN A 216 26.41 -26.45 -3.99
CA ASN A 216 26.76 -25.03 -3.83
C ASN A 216 25.60 -24.12 -3.38
N VAL A 217 24.43 -24.68 -3.14
CA VAL A 217 23.21 -23.94 -2.76
C VAL A 217 23.00 -24.10 -1.27
N ASP A 218 23.40 -23.05 -0.57
CA ASP A 218 22.83 -22.66 0.71
C ASP A 218 21.30 -22.91 0.70
N PRO A 219 20.71 -23.55 1.72
CA PRO A 219 19.24 -23.63 1.88
C PRO A 219 18.50 -22.32 1.58
N ASP A 220 19.18 -21.18 1.70
CA ASP A 220 18.66 -19.85 1.46
C ASP A 220 18.75 -19.34 0.01
N TYR A 221 19.31 -20.09 -0.97
CA TYR A 221 19.41 -19.60 -2.36
C TYR A 221 18.06 -19.21 -2.99
N PHE A 222 17.03 -20.04 -2.81
CA PHE A 222 15.68 -19.69 -3.29
C PHE A 222 15.08 -18.54 -2.49
N ARG A 223 15.49 -18.35 -1.23
CA ARG A 223 15.07 -17.21 -0.41
C ARG A 223 15.72 -15.92 -0.92
N GLU A 224 16.99 -15.92 -1.28
CA GLU A 224 17.68 -14.78 -1.89
C GLU A 224 17.12 -14.46 -3.28
N ALA A 225 16.94 -15.46 -4.14
CA ALA A 225 16.30 -15.27 -5.44
C ALA A 225 14.85 -14.72 -5.31
N ALA A 226 14.11 -15.15 -4.28
CA ALA A 226 12.80 -14.60 -3.97
C ALA A 226 12.89 -13.14 -3.47
N LYS A 227 13.90 -12.78 -2.67
CA LYS A 227 14.14 -11.38 -2.27
C LYS A 227 14.47 -10.50 -3.47
N GLU A 228 15.31 -10.96 -4.38
CA GLU A 228 15.63 -10.25 -5.62
C GLU A 228 14.40 -10.09 -6.52
N ALA A 229 13.59 -11.15 -6.66
CA ALA A 229 12.34 -11.09 -7.39
C ALA A 229 11.37 -10.08 -6.75
N LYS A 230 11.24 -10.08 -5.41
CA LYS A 230 10.46 -9.09 -4.68
C LYS A 230 10.96 -7.67 -4.90
N ALA A 231 12.27 -7.44 -4.84
CA ALA A 231 12.88 -6.14 -5.08
C ALA A 231 12.62 -5.64 -6.51
N ARG A 232 12.75 -6.52 -7.51
CA ARG A 232 12.42 -6.22 -8.90
C ARG A 232 10.95 -5.85 -9.06
N ILE A 233 10.05 -6.61 -8.45
CA ILE A 233 8.60 -6.34 -8.48
C ILE A 233 8.28 -5.01 -7.79
N SER A 234 8.90 -4.72 -6.65
CA SER A 234 8.73 -3.44 -5.97
C SER A 234 9.28 -2.26 -6.75
N ALA A 235 10.34 -2.45 -7.54
CA ALA A 235 10.82 -1.42 -8.48
C ALA A 235 9.81 -1.08 -9.59
N LEU A 236 8.81 -1.93 -9.82
CA LEU A 236 7.67 -1.67 -10.72
C LEU A 236 6.52 -0.91 -10.03
N GLY A 237 6.67 -0.51 -8.77
CA GLY A 237 5.64 0.20 -7.99
C GLY A 237 4.75 -0.70 -7.12
N VAL A 238 5.03 -2.00 -7.08
CA VAL A 238 4.24 -2.96 -6.29
C VAL A 238 4.65 -2.96 -4.81
N GLU A 239 3.66 -2.74 -3.94
CA GLU A 239 3.78 -2.78 -2.48
C GLU A 239 3.27 -4.13 -1.97
N TRP A 240 4.08 -4.79 -1.13
CA TRP A 240 3.81 -6.13 -0.59
C TRP A 240 2.85 -6.15 0.60
#